data_AF-A0AAV7QTE2-F1
#
_entry.id   AF-A0AAV7QTE2-F1
#
_cell.length_a   1.000
_cell.length_b   1.000
_cell.length_c   1.000
_cell.angle_alpha   90.00
_cell.angle_beta   90.00
_cell.angle_gamma   90.00
#
_symmetry.space_group_name_H-M   'P 1'
#
loop_
_entity.id
_entity.type
_entity.pdbx_description
1 polymer ?
#
loop_
_entity_poly.entity_id
_entity_poly.type
_entity_poly.pdbx_seq_one_letter_code
_entity_poly.pdbx_strand_id
1 'polypeptide(L)'
;MGLSKGPAVTQLCMGLSKGPAVADLCIGLSKGPAVEDLCMGLSKGPAVIQLCMGLSKGPAVTELCMGLSKGPAVADLCMGLSKGPAVTQLCMGLSKGPAMTELCMGLSKGPAVADLCMGLIKGPAVADLCMGLSKGPAVADLCMGLIKGPAVADLCMGLCNGPQ
;
A
#
# COMPACT_ATOMS: atom_id res chain seq x y z
N MET A 1 17.92 3.77 25.85
CA MET A 1 17.20 2.78 25.02
C MET A 1 16.68 1.70 25.95
N GLY A 2 15.37 1.56 26.05
CA GLY A 2 14.71 0.69 27.02
C GLY A 2 14.04 -0.52 26.37
N LEU A 3 13.84 -1.55 27.18
CA LEU A 3 12.97 -2.67 26.88
C LEU A 3 11.69 -2.49 27.69
N SER A 4 10.56 -2.19 27.06
CA SER A 4 9.26 -2.24 27.74
C SER A 4 8.59 -3.59 27.50
N LYS A 5 8.05 -4.18 28.56
CA LYS A 5 7.31 -5.45 28.54
C LYS A 5 5.94 -5.22 29.15
N GLY A 6 4.89 -5.58 28.41
CA GLY A 6 3.51 -5.41 28.83
C GLY A 6 2.89 -4.10 28.31
N PRO A 7 1.63 -3.82 28.71
CA PRO A 7 0.93 -2.60 28.33
C PRO A 7 1.72 -1.35 28.70
N ALA A 8 1.92 -0.44 27.75
CA ALA A 8 2.61 0.83 27.98
C ALA A 8 1.85 1.99 27.33
N VAL A 9 1.77 3.12 28.03
CA VAL A 9 1.30 4.40 27.49
C VAL A 9 2.39 5.42 27.76
N THR A 10 3.05 5.91 26.71
CA THR A 10 4.23 6.76 26.85
C THR A 10 4.32 7.79 25.74
N GLN A 11 4.71 9.02 26.05
CA GLN A 11 5.02 10.02 25.04
C GLN A 11 6.15 9.59 24.08
N LEU A 12 7.17 8.89 24.61
CA LEU A 12 8.33 8.46 23.85
C LEU A 12 8.73 7.03 24.20
N CYS A 13 8.73 6.16 23.19
CA CYS A 13 9.26 4.80 23.26
C CYS A 13 10.52 4.70 22.40
N MET A 14 11.68 4.46 23.03
CA MET A 14 12.95 4.23 22.33
C MET A 14 13.48 2.82 22.61
N GLY A 15 13.62 2.00 21.56
CA GLY A 15 14.20 0.66 21.65
C GLY A 15 13.23 -0.44 21.28
N LEU A 16 12.93 -1.35 22.21
CA LEU A 16 12.08 -2.52 21.96
C LEU A 16 10.88 -2.52 22.91
N SER A 17 9.67 -2.40 22.37
CA SER A 17 8.43 -2.63 23.09
C SER A 17 7.83 -3.99 22.73
N LYS A 18 7.40 -4.75 23.75
CA LYS A 18 6.65 -5.99 23.56
C LYS A 18 5.34 -5.95 24.34
N GLY A 19 4.23 -6.17 23.64
CA GLY A 19 2.88 -6.10 24.18
C GLY A 19 2.10 -4.93 23.59
N PRO A 20 0.87 -4.72 24.06
CA PRO A 20 0.07 -3.55 23.71
C PRO A 20 0.82 -2.25 24.04
N ALA A 21 0.88 -1.30 23.12
CA ALA A 21 1.52 -0.01 23.36
C ALA A 21 0.72 1.14 22.76
N VAL A 22 0.70 2.27 23.46
CA VAL A 22 0.23 3.56 22.94
C VAL A 22 1.36 4.56 23.11
N ALA A 23 1.81 5.19 22.03
CA ALA A 23 2.86 6.19 22.11
C ALA A 23 2.82 7.26 21.02
N ASP A 24 2.99 8.52 21.39
CA ASP A 24 3.06 9.63 20.44
C ASP A 24 4.28 9.44 19.51
N LEU A 25 5.43 9.04 20.06
CA LEU A 25 6.63 8.74 19.28
C LEU A 25 7.23 7.38 19.66
N CYS A 26 7.34 6.49 18.68
CA CYS A 26 8.06 5.23 18.77
C CYS A 26 9.27 5.23 17.83
N ILE A 27 10.47 5.04 18.39
CA ILE A 27 11.71 4.85 17.65
C ILE A 27 12.28 3.47 17.97
N GLY A 28 12.21 2.55 17.01
CA GLY A 28 12.77 1.20 17.15
C GLY A 28 11.81 0.09 16.72
N LEU A 29 11.58 -0.88 17.60
CA LEU A 29 10.85 -2.12 17.30
C LEU A 29 9.66 -2.28 18.24
N SER A 30 8.44 -2.18 17.72
CA SER A 30 7.22 -2.54 18.43
C SER A 30 6.75 -3.94 18.02
N LYS A 31 6.42 -4.77 19.03
CA LYS A 31 5.89 -6.13 18.84
C LYS A 31 4.60 -6.31 19.62
N GLY A 32 3.49 -6.41 18.91
CA GLY A 32 2.15 -6.53 19.47
C GLY A 32 1.22 -5.47 18.88
N PRO A 33 -0.01 -5.37 19.43
CA PRO A 33 -0.91 -4.27 19.12
C PRO A 33 -0.26 -2.92 19.46
N ALA A 34 -0.27 -1.97 18.53
CA ALA A 34 0.29 -0.64 18.76
C ALA A 34 -0.63 0.45 18.21
N VAL A 35 -0.73 1.55 18.95
CA VAL A 35 -1.30 2.82 18.47
C VAL A 35 -0.21 3.87 18.60
N GLU A 36 0.26 4.41 17.49
CA GLU A 36 1.40 5.35 17.49
C GLU A 36 1.10 6.56 16.60
N ASP A 37 1.39 7.78 17.05
CA ASP A 37 1.28 8.94 16.15
C ASP A 37 2.44 8.93 15.15
N LEU A 38 3.65 8.69 15.64
CA LEU A 38 4.84 8.57 14.81
C LEU A 38 5.60 7.28 15.11
N CYS A 39 5.70 6.41 14.12
CA CYS A 39 6.54 5.23 14.15
C CYS A 39 7.77 5.41 13.25
N MET A 40 8.96 5.44 13.84
CA MET A 40 10.24 5.36 13.13
C MET A 40 10.91 4.01 13.41
N GLY A 41 10.74 3.05 12.50
CA GLY A 41 11.37 1.73 12.62
C GLY A 41 10.49 0.59 12.15
N LEU A 42 10.28 -0.41 13.00
CA LEU A 42 9.60 -1.65 12.67
C LEU A 42 8.43 -1.91 13.62
N SER A 43 7.22 -1.92 13.07
CA SER A 43 6.03 -2.41 13.76
C SER A 43 5.69 -3.84 13.34
N LYS A 44 5.51 -4.73 14.32
CA LYS A 44 5.13 -6.13 14.12
C LYS A 44 3.85 -6.46 14.90
N GLY A 45 2.76 -6.66 14.18
CA GLY A 45 1.45 -6.95 14.73
C GLY A 45 0.39 -6.02 14.15
N PRO A 46 -0.83 -6.05 14.70
CA PRO A 46 -1.85 -5.05 14.42
C PRO A 46 -1.35 -3.66 14.83
N ALA A 47 -1.42 -2.68 13.94
CA ALA A 47 -1.00 -1.32 14.26
C ALA A 47 -1.95 -0.28 13.67
N VAL A 48 -2.18 0.79 14.43
CA VAL A 48 -2.78 2.03 13.94
C VAL A 48 -1.70 3.10 14.07
N ILE A 49 -1.23 3.65 12.96
CA ILE A 49 -0.12 4.60 12.97
C ILE A 49 -0.44 5.81 12.10
N GLN A 50 -0.46 7.01 12.66
CA GLN A 50 -0.70 8.23 11.88
C GLN A 50 0.41 8.41 10.81
N LEU A 51 1.68 8.43 11.23
CA LEU A 51 2.84 8.52 10.35
C LEU A 51 3.81 7.35 10.60
N CYS A 52 3.91 6.43 9.63
CA CYS A 52 4.84 5.32 9.67
C CYS A 52 6.02 5.58 8.73
N MET A 53 7.23 5.67 9.28
CA MET A 53 8.49 5.69 8.57
C MET A 53 9.26 4.39 8.85
N GLY A 54 9.20 3.44 7.92
CA GLY A 54 9.95 2.18 8.03
C GLY A 54 9.18 0.95 7.55
N LEU A 55 9.09 -0.07 8.40
CA LEU A 55 8.58 -1.39 8.05
C LEU A 55 7.39 -1.78 8.93
N SER A 56 6.22 -1.96 8.33
CA SER A 56 5.04 -2.52 8.98
C SER A 56 4.85 -3.98 8.59
N LYS A 57 4.70 -4.86 9.58
CA LYS A 57 4.47 -6.30 9.38
C LYS A 57 3.23 -6.75 10.15
N GLY A 58 2.18 -7.09 9.43
CA GLY A 58 0.88 -7.44 9.98
C GLY A 58 -0.22 -6.52 9.45
N PRO A 59 -1.44 -6.64 10.00
CA PRO A 59 -2.51 -5.69 9.74
C PRO A 59 -2.10 -4.29 10.17
N ALA A 60 -2.19 -3.31 9.27
CA ALA A 60 -1.88 -1.93 9.58
C ALA A 60 -2.96 -0.98 9.02
N VAL A 61 -3.32 0.01 9.81
CA VAL A 61 -4.07 1.19 9.35
C VAL A 61 -3.16 2.39 9.55
N THR A 62 -2.86 3.12 8.48
CA THR A 62 -1.96 4.26 8.56
C THR A 62 -2.42 5.44 7.71
N GLU A 63 -2.39 6.67 8.19
CA GLU A 63 -2.68 7.80 7.30
C GLU A 63 -1.56 7.96 6.27
N LEU A 64 -0.31 8.01 6.75
CA LEU A 64 0.88 8.17 5.93
C LEU A 64 1.85 7.01 6.17
N CYS A 65 2.07 6.18 5.15
CA CYS A 65 3.11 5.15 5.16
C CYS A 65 4.25 5.53 4.21
N MET A 66 5.45 5.69 4.77
CA MET A 66 6.71 5.82 4.03
C MET A 66 7.59 4.61 4.32
N GLY A 67 7.71 3.71 3.34
CA GLY A 67 8.59 2.56 3.44
C GLY A 67 7.95 1.28 2.91
N LEU A 68 7.88 0.25 3.75
CA LEU A 68 7.42 -1.07 3.32
C LEU A 68 6.35 -1.66 4.25
N SER A 69 5.22 -2.00 3.66
CA SER A 69 4.09 -2.67 4.33
C SER A 69 4.01 -4.13 3.89
N LYS A 70 3.93 -5.04 4.86
CA LYS A 70 3.82 -6.49 4.66
C LYS A 70 2.60 -7.01 5.41
N GLY A 71 1.58 -7.44 4.67
CA GLY A 71 0.30 -7.89 5.21
C GLY A 71 -0.85 -7.01 4.71
N PRO A 72 -2.06 -7.22 5.25
CA PRO A 72 -3.19 -6.34 5.00
C PRO A 72 -2.86 -4.92 5.46
N ALA A 73 -3.06 -3.95 4.57
CA ALA A 73 -2.85 -2.54 4.90
C ALA A 73 -4.01 -1.68 4.38
N VAL A 74 -4.39 -0.69 5.18
CA VAL A 74 -5.24 0.42 4.78
C VAL A 74 -4.44 1.70 4.97
N ALA A 75 -4.33 2.54 3.93
CA ALA A 75 -3.65 3.82 4.08
C ALA A 75 -4.18 4.93 3.19
N ASP A 76 -4.21 6.16 3.68
CA ASP A 76 -4.59 7.29 2.81
C ASP A 76 -3.48 7.56 1.80
N LEU A 77 -2.22 7.59 2.25
CA LEU A 77 -1.05 7.70 1.40
C LEU A 77 -0.03 6.61 1.71
N CYS A 78 0.32 5.84 0.68
CA CYS A 78 1.42 4.90 0.72
C CYS A 78 2.53 5.31 -0.26
N MET A 79 3.68 5.68 0.27
CA MET A 79 4.93 5.91 -0.47
C MET A 79 5.90 4.75 -0.22
N GLY A 80 6.14 3.93 -1.24
CA GLY A 80 7.12 2.84 -1.17
C GLY A 80 6.57 1.50 -1.66
N LEU A 81 6.64 0.46 -0.83
CA LEU A 81 6.36 -0.91 -1.25
C LEU A 81 5.31 -1.59 -0.37
N SER A 82 4.19 -1.97 -0.99
CA SER A 82 3.13 -2.77 -0.35
C SER A 82 3.20 -4.22 -0.81
N LYS A 83 3.18 -5.16 0.15
CA LYS A 83 3.14 -6.62 -0.08
C LYS A 83 1.98 -7.22 0.67
N GLY A 84 0.97 -7.67 -0.07
CA GLY A 84 -0.27 -8.21 0.46
C GLY A 84 -1.47 -7.41 -0.03
N PRO A 85 -2.67 -7.70 0.51
CA PRO A 85 -3.86 -6.92 0.27
C PRO A 85 -3.66 -5.48 0.74
N ALA A 86 -3.94 -4.51 -0.12
CA ALA A 86 -3.87 -3.09 0.22
C ALA A 86 -5.12 -2.35 -0.26
N VAL A 87 -5.62 -1.45 0.58
CA VAL A 87 -6.61 -0.43 0.20
C VAL A 87 -5.96 0.92 0.46
N THR A 88 -5.81 1.74 -0.58
CA THR A 88 -5.15 3.04 -0.43
C THR A 88 -5.77 4.15 -1.25
N GLN A 89 -5.89 5.38 -0.74
CA GLN A 89 -6.35 6.48 -1.60
C GLN A 89 -5.29 6.85 -2.63
N LEU A 90 -4.06 7.07 -2.18
CA LEU A 90 -2.94 7.42 -3.03
C LEU A 90 -1.77 6.45 -2.80
N CYS A 91 -1.42 5.69 -3.84
CA CYS A 91 -0.25 4.82 -3.82
C CYS A 91 0.83 5.38 -4.76
N MET A 92 2.01 5.68 -4.22
CA MET A 92 3.21 6.00 -4.98
C MET A 92 4.27 4.94 -4.74
N GLY A 93 4.51 4.09 -5.74
CA GLY A 93 5.58 3.09 -5.69
C GLY A 93 5.16 1.73 -6.23
N LEU A 94 5.34 0.68 -5.43
CA LEU A 94 5.17 -0.70 -5.89
C LEU A 94 4.22 -1.49 -5.01
N SER A 95 3.13 -1.99 -5.60
CA SER A 95 2.17 -2.88 -4.95
C SER A 95 2.35 -4.31 -5.46
N LYS A 96 2.45 -5.28 -4.54
CA LYS A 96 2.45 -6.72 -4.84
C LYS A 96 1.33 -7.41 -4.10
N GLY A 97 0.38 -7.98 -4.84
CA GLY A 97 -0.82 -8.57 -4.31
C GLY A 97 -2.07 -7.82 -4.76
N PRO A 98 -3.24 -8.19 -4.23
CA PRO A 98 -4.48 -7.46 -4.47
C PRO A 98 -4.37 -6.01 -3.98
N ALA A 99 -4.71 -5.05 -4.84
CA ALA A 99 -4.74 -3.64 -4.48
C ALA A 99 -6.06 -3.00 -4.94
N MET A 100 -6.67 -2.24 -4.05
CA MET A 100 -7.73 -1.27 -4.37
C MET A 100 -7.14 0.12 -4.15
N THR A 101 -7.16 0.99 -5.16
CA THR A 101 -6.52 2.30 -5.03
C THR A 101 -7.22 3.37 -5.85
N GLU A 102 -7.65 4.50 -5.27
CA GLU A 102 -8.21 5.60 -6.08
C GLU A 102 -7.16 6.10 -7.09
N LEU A 103 -5.96 6.45 -6.63
CA LEU A 103 -4.86 6.94 -7.45
C LEU A 103 -3.59 6.11 -7.28
N CYS A 104 -3.24 5.32 -8.28
CA CYS A 104 -2.02 4.51 -8.29
C CYS A 104 -0.97 5.09 -9.25
N MET A 105 0.17 5.51 -8.70
CA MET A 105 1.37 5.92 -9.44
C MET A 105 2.51 4.92 -9.23
N GLY A 106 2.85 4.16 -10.27
CA GLY A 106 4.01 3.27 -10.24
C GLY A 106 3.71 1.88 -10.80
N LEU A 107 4.01 0.84 -10.02
CA LEU A 107 3.97 -0.54 -10.49
C LEU A 107 3.08 -1.43 -9.61
N SER A 108 2.05 -2.01 -10.22
CA SER A 108 1.17 -3.00 -9.58
C SER A 108 1.45 -4.40 -10.13
N LYS A 109 1.67 -5.37 -9.23
CA LYS A 109 1.79 -6.80 -9.57
C LYS A 109 0.73 -7.60 -8.84
N GLY A 110 -0.21 -8.16 -9.59
CA GLY A 110 -1.37 -8.86 -9.07
C GLY A 110 -2.67 -8.20 -9.52
N PRO A 111 -3.81 -8.65 -8.98
CA PRO A 111 -5.09 -8.01 -9.21
C PRO A 111 -5.07 -6.56 -8.71
N ALA A 112 -5.48 -5.63 -9.55
CA ALA A 112 -5.57 -4.22 -9.20
C ALA A 112 -6.92 -3.66 -9.64
N VAL A 113 -7.51 -2.84 -8.78
CA VAL A 113 -8.66 -1.99 -9.11
C VAL A 113 -8.28 -0.56 -8.75
N ALA A 114 -8.42 0.36 -9.69
CA ALA A 114 -8.10 1.75 -9.45
C ALA A 114 -8.86 2.73 -10.32
N ASP A 115 -9.31 3.87 -9.79
CA ASP A 115 -9.97 4.90 -10.61
C ASP A 115 -8.96 5.50 -11.60
N LEU A 116 -7.76 5.83 -11.11
CA LEU A 116 -6.64 6.26 -11.92
C LEU A 116 -5.42 5.37 -11.70
N CYS A 117 -4.90 4.81 -12.78
CA CYS A 117 -3.58 4.18 -12.77
C CYS A 117 -2.64 4.89 -13.74
N MET A 118 -1.49 5.34 -13.21
CA MET A 118 -0.35 5.84 -13.96
C MET A 118 0.85 4.93 -13.75
N GLY A 119 1.23 4.17 -14.78
CA GLY A 119 2.46 3.36 -14.77
C GLY A 119 2.28 1.98 -15.36
N LEU A 120 2.68 0.94 -14.62
CA LEU A 120 2.76 -0.42 -15.13
C LEU A 120 1.95 -1.39 -14.27
N ILE A 121 0.97 -2.05 -14.87
CA ILE A 121 0.19 -3.12 -14.22
C ILE A 121 0.61 -4.48 -14.80
N LYS A 122 0.88 -5.45 -13.92
CA LYS A 122 1.08 -6.87 -14.28
C LYS A 122 0.07 -7.73 -13.55
N GLY A 123 -0.92 -8.22 -14.27
CA GLY A 123 -2.02 -9.01 -13.73
C GLY A 123 -3.37 -8.49 -14.22
N PRO A 124 -4.46 -9.07 -13.71
CA PRO A 124 -5.81 -8.56 -13.93
C PRO A 124 -5.95 -7.12 -13.42
N ALA A 125 -6.53 -6.26 -14.23
CA ALA A 125 -6.73 -4.85 -13.89
C ALA A 125 -8.15 -4.39 -14.24
N VAL A 126 -8.72 -3.56 -13.38
CA VAL A 126 -9.90 -2.75 -13.69
C VAL A 126 -9.56 -1.31 -13.34
N ALA A 127 -9.72 -0.38 -14.28
CA ALA A 127 -9.49 1.02 -13.99
C ALA A 127 -10.29 1.97 -14.88
N ASP A 128 -10.86 3.04 -14.33
CA ASP A 128 -11.58 4.03 -15.15
C ASP A 128 -10.61 4.71 -16.13
N LEU A 129 -9.44 5.13 -15.64
CA LEU A 129 -8.37 5.69 -16.46
C LEU A 129 -7.05 4.95 -16.23
N CYS A 130 -6.55 4.31 -17.30
CA CYS A 130 -5.24 3.67 -17.32
C CYS A 130 -4.28 4.42 -18.26
N MET A 131 -3.25 5.04 -17.68
CA MET A 131 -2.13 5.65 -18.41
C MET A 131 -0.86 4.80 -18.23
N GLY A 132 -0.38 4.21 -19.33
CA GLY A 132 0.87 3.45 -19.33
C GLY A 132 0.74 2.04 -19.90
N LEU A 133 1.29 1.04 -19.21
CA LEU A 133 1.41 -0.32 -19.75
C LEU A 133 0.75 -1.36 -18.85
N SER A 134 -0.21 -2.09 -19.42
CA SER A 134 -0.88 -3.20 -18.75
C SER A 134 -0.48 -4.52 -19.38
N LYS A 135 -0.09 -5.51 -18.56
CA LYS A 135 0.18 -6.89 -19.01
C LYS A 135 -0.75 -7.85 -18.28
N GLY A 136 -1.65 -8.47 -19.02
CA GLY A 136 -2.70 -9.33 -18.50
C GLY A 136 -4.09 -8.84 -18.93
N PRO A 137 -5.16 -9.50 -18.45
CA PRO A 137 -6.52 -9.05 -18.65
C PRO A 137 -6.72 -7.64 -18.09
N ALA A 138 -7.30 -6.75 -18.87
CA ALA A 138 -7.60 -5.39 -18.43
C ALA A 138 -8.99 -4.94 -18.89
N VAL A 139 -9.68 -4.23 -18.00
CA VAL A 139 -10.90 -3.48 -18.32
C VAL A 139 -10.62 -2.03 -17.97
N ALA A 140 -10.85 -1.12 -18.90
CA ALA A 140 -10.73 0.31 -18.61
C ALA A 140 -11.62 1.19 -19.47
N ASP A 141 -12.27 2.20 -18.89
CA ASP A 141 -13.10 3.12 -19.69
C ASP A 141 -12.21 3.92 -20.66
N LEU A 142 -11.10 4.46 -20.16
CA LEU A 142 -10.11 5.15 -20.97
C LEU A 142 -8.72 4.55 -20.77
N CYS A 143 -8.13 4.07 -21.86
CA CYS A 143 -6.75 3.63 -21.90
C CYS A 143 -5.89 4.54 -22.77
N MET A 144 -4.84 5.12 -22.18
CA MET A 144 -3.79 5.88 -22.84
C MET A 144 -2.46 5.12 -22.70
N GLY A 145 -2.17 4.24 -23.65
CA GLY A 145 -0.94 3.45 -23.63
C GLY A 145 -1.06 2.07 -24.30
N LEU A 146 -0.51 1.04 -23.66
CA LEU A 146 -0.37 -0.28 -24.28
C LEU A 146 -0.89 -1.38 -23.37
N ILE A 147 -1.85 -2.16 -23.87
CA ILE A 147 -2.37 -3.36 -23.19
C ILE A 147 -1.88 -4.61 -23.93
N LYS A 148 -1.10 -5.45 -23.23
CA LYS A 148 -0.69 -6.78 -23.68
C LYS A 148 -1.55 -7.84 -23.01
N GLY A 149 -2.55 -8.33 -23.72
CA GLY A 149 -3.47 -9.36 -23.25
C GLY A 149 -4.91 -8.96 -23.57
N PRO A 150 -5.88 -9.83 -23.25
CA PRO A 150 -7.30 -9.54 -23.44
C PRO A 150 -7.66 -8.21 -22.78
N ALA A 151 -8.32 -7.34 -23.54
CA ALA A 151 -8.61 -5.99 -23.13
C ALA A 151 -10.02 -5.61 -23.57
N VAL A 152 -10.76 -4.96 -22.67
CA VAL A 152 -11.99 -4.24 -22.99
C VAL A 152 -11.74 -2.79 -22.62
N ALA A 153 -11.91 -1.88 -23.58
CA ALA A 153 -11.85 -0.46 -23.30
C ALA A 153 -12.83 0.34 -24.17
N ASP A 154 -13.55 1.26 -23.55
CA ASP A 154 -14.50 2.13 -24.25
C ASP A 154 -13.77 3.09 -25.19
N LEU A 155 -12.64 3.64 -24.72
CA LEU A 155 -11.75 4.47 -25.52
C LEU A 155 -10.29 4.05 -25.31
N CYS A 156 -9.63 3.65 -26.40
CA CYS A 156 -8.21 3.31 -26.40
C CYS A 156 -7.42 4.28 -27.29
N MET A 157 -6.64 5.17 -26.68
CA MET A 157 -5.62 5.99 -27.33
C MET A 157 -4.25 5.29 -27.24
N GLY A 158 -4.13 4.17 -27.96
CA GLY A 158 -2.90 3.38 -27.99
C GLY A 158 -3.09 1.98 -28.58
N LEU A 159 -2.30 1.00 -28.11
CA LEU A 159 -2.34 -0.38 -28.60
C LEU A 159 -3.07 -1.28 -27.60
N CYS A 160 -4.33 -1.58 -27.88
CA CYS A 160 -5.16 -2.50 -27.11
C CYS A 160 -5.41 -3.79 -27.91
N ASN A 161 -4.72 -4.88 -27.56
CA ASN A 161 -4.84 -6.17 -28.27
C ASN A 161 -5.83 -7.11 -27.56
N GLY A 162 -7.14 -6.90 -27.74
CA GLY A 162 -8.20 -7.78 -27.24
C GLY A 162 -9.38 -7.88 -28.22
N PRO A 163 -10.26 -8.89 -28.13
CA PRO A 163 -11.51 -8.89 -28.87
C PRO A 163 -12.34 -7.69 -28.40
N GLN A 164 -12.72 -6.83 -29.34
CA GLN A 164 -13.64 -5.71 -29.11
C GLN A 164 -15.07 -6.23 -28.88
#